data_AF-A0A968NF99-F1
#
_entry.id   AF-A0A968NF99-F1
#
_cell.length_a   1.000
_cell.length_b   1.000
_cell.length_c   1.000
_cell.angle_alpha   90.00
_cell.angle_beta   90.00
_cell.angle_gamma   90.00
#
_symmetry.space_group_name_H-M   'P 1'
#
loop_
_entity.id
_entity.type
_entity.pdbx_description
1 polymer ?
#
loop_
_entity_poly.entity_id
_entity_poly.type
_entity_poly.pdbx_seq_one_letter_code
_entity_poly.pdbx_strand_id
1 'polypeptide(L)'
;MPASDKVYTQQAHVTVRLQRRTATLEDKLHPHASITDEQATHVAQLAKALAELLGEQDRSKNHYQGIFGELYRRFGVSSYKLIRIEQYDAVLAFLEQWRGSVAGGASGHADE
;
A
#
# COMPACT_ATOMS: atom_id res chain seq x y z
N MET A 1 10.01 -5.84 42.89
CA MET A 1 9.50 -6.85 41.94
C MET A 1 9.60 -6.30 40.51
N PRO A 2 10.70 -6.57 39.75
CA PRO A 2 10.89 -6.04 38.38
C PRO A 2 10.96 -7.11 37.25
N ALA A 3 10.60 -8.37 37.52
CA ALA A 3 10.78 -9.46 36.55
C ALA A 3 9.74 -9.52 35.42
N SER A 4 8.55 -8.94 35.63
CA SER A 4 7.41 -9.08 34.71
C SER A 4 7.53 -8.25 33.42
N ASP A 5 8.14 -7.06 33.49
CA ASP A 5 8.24 -6.13 32.34
C ASP A 5 9.21 -6.61 31.26
N LYS A 6 10.31 -7.25 31.67
CA LYS A 6 11.30 -7.80 30.72
C LYS A 6 10.75 -9.00 29.94
N VAL A 7 9.95 -9.85 30.58
CA VAL A 7 9.36 -11.02 29.94
C VAL A 7 8.32 -10.62 28.90
N TYR A 8 7.47 -9.63 29.21
CA TYR A 8 6.46 -9.14 28.27
C TYR A 8 7.09 -8.49 27.02
N THR A 9 8.13 -7.68 27.21
CA THR A 9 8.87 -7.05 26.11
C THR A 9 9.58 -8.09 25.23
N GLN A 10 10.21 -9.09 25.86
CA GLN A 10 10.89 -10.16 25.13
C GLN A 10 9.91 -11.00 24.30
N GLN A 11 8.72 -11.28 24.82
CA GLN A 11 7.66 -12.00 24.10
C GLN A 11 7.13 -11.19 22.90
N ALA A 12 6.91 -9.88 23.05
CA ALA A 12 6.45 -9.02 21.97
C ALA A 12 7.44 -8.97 20.79
N HIS A 13 8.74 -8.83 21.06
CA HIS A 13 9.76 -8.80 20.00
C HIS A 13 9.88 -10.14 19.25
N VAL A 14 9.67 -11.26 19.93
CA VAL A 14 9.68 -12.59 19.32
C VAL A 14 8.50 -12.75 18.37
N THR A 15 7.29 -12.35 18.78
CA THR A 15 6.09 -12.42 17.94
C THR A 15 6.24 -11.60 16.66
N VAL A 16 6.72 -10.35 16.75
CA VAL A 16 6.95 -9.49 15.58
C VAL A 16 7.99 -10.07 14.63
N ARG A 17 9.08 -10.65 15.18
CA ARG A 17 10.14 -11.28 14.39
C ARG A 17 9.63 -12.55 13.68
N LEU A 18 8.80 -13.33 14.35
CA LEU A 18 8.18 -14.53 13.80
C LEU A 18 7.22 -14.15 12.67
N GLN A 19 6.30 -13.22 12.89
CA GLN A 19 5.38 -12.72 11.85
C GLN A 19 6.10 -12.28 10.58
N ARG A 20 7.18 -11.50 10.72
CA ARG A 20 7.97 -11.04 9.57
C ARG A 20 8.61 -12.19 8.79
N ARG A 21 9.10 -13.22 9.50
CA ARG A 21 9.71 -14.40 8.88
C ARG A 21 8.68 -15.30 8.22
N THR A 22 7.51 -15.49 8.83
CA THR A 22 6.42 -16.27 8.24
C THR A 22 5.95 -15.61 6.95
N ALA A 23 5.71 -14.30 6.95
CA ALA A 23 5.35 -13.54 5.74
C ALA A 23 6.42 -13.69 4.63
N THR A 24 7.71 -13.67 4.99
CA THR A 24 8.80 -13.86 4.03
C THR A 24 8.87 -15.29 3.46
N LEU A 25 8.44 -16.30 4.23
CA LEU A 25 8.42 -17.70 3.81
C LEU A 25 7.16 -18.01 2.99
N GLU A 26 6.02 -17.46 3.39
CA GLU A 26 4.78 -17.49 2.61
C GLU A 26 5.05 -16.90 1.22
N ASP A 27 5.68 -15.73 1.13
CA ASP A 27 6.14 -15.08 -0.12
C ASP A 27 6.95 -16.00 -1.06
N LYS A 28 7.65 -17.01 -0.52
CA LYS A 28 8.48 -17.94 -1.28
C LYS A 28 7.81 -19.27 -1.66
N LEU A 29 6.73 -19.67 -0.97
CA LEU A 29 6.23 -21.05 -1.03
C LEU A 29 4.91 -21.24 -1.81
N HIS A 30 4.13 -20.19 -2.06
CA HIS A 30 2.86 -20.30 -2.79
C HIS A 30 2.84 -19.41 -4.04
N PRO A 31 2.29 -19.88 -5.18
CA PRO A 31 1.69 -18.98 -6.16
C PRO A 31 0.48 -18.36 -5.46
N HIS A 32 0.70 -17.23 -4.81
CA HIS A 32 -0.29 -16.58 -3.95
C HIS A 32 -1.56 -16.29 -4.71
N ALA A 33 -2.69 -16.68 -4.11
CA ALA A 33 -4.01 -16.35 -4.63
C ALA A 33 -4.04 -14.85 -4.92
N SER A 34 -4.18 -14.52 -6.20
CA SER A 34 -4.30 -13.13 -6.62
C SER A 34 -5.72 -12.65 -6.35
N ILE A 35 -5.88 -11.34 -6.24
CA ILE A 35 -7.20 -10.72 -6.09
C ILE A 35 -8.11 -11.06 -7.28
N THR A 36 -9.42 -10.97 -7.06
CA THR A 36 -10.40 -11.19 -8.13
C THR A 36 -10.29 -10.09 -9.20
N ASP A 37 -10.84 -10.35 -10.38
CA ASP A 37 -10.92 -9.34 -11.45
C ASP A 37 -11.68 -8.08 -10.98
N GLU A 38 -12.74 -8.24 -10.17
CA GLU A 38 -13.49 -7.13 -9.58
C GLU A 38 -12.62 -6.28 -8.65
N GLN A 39 -11.85 -6.93 -7.78
CA GLN A 39 -10.90 -6.26 -6.89
C GLN A 39 -9.80 -5.54 -7.68
N ALA A 40 -9.28 -6.15 -8.75
CA ALA A 40 -8.29 -5.52 -9.62
C ALA A 40 -8.86 -4.29 -10.34
N THR A 41 -10.12 -4.35 -10.79
CA THR A 41 -10.84 -3.20 -11.35
C THR A 41 -11.01 -2.09 -10.31
N HIS A 42 -11.36 -2.43 -9.08
CA HIS A 42 -11.47 -1.46 -7.99
C HIS A 42 -10.15 -0.71 -7.75
N VAL A 43 -9.01 -1.42 -7.71
CA VAL A 43 -7.69 -0.78 -7.58
C VAL A 43 -7.38 0.14 -8.76
N ALA A 44 -7.68 -0.31 -9.98
CA ALA A 44 -7.45 0.51 -11.19
C ALA A 44 -8.29 1.80 -11.18
N GLN A 45 -9.52 1.74 -10.68
CA GLN A 45 -10.39 2.91 -10.54
C GLN A 45 -9.85 3.91 -9.51
N LEU A 46 -9.37 3.43 -8.35
CA LEU A 46 -8.74 4.28 -7.34
C LEU A 46 -7.47 4.93 -7.88
N ALA A 47 -6.62 4.18 -8.59
CA ALA A 47 -5.43 4.72 -9.23
C ALA A 47 -5.77 5.78 -10.29
N LYS A 48 -6.86 5.58 -11.05
CA LYS A 48 -7.34 6.57 -12.01
C LYS A 48 -7.83 7.85 -11.33
N ALA A 49 -8.65 7.74 -10.30
CA ALA A 49 -9.16 8.88 -9.55
C ALA A 49 -8.03 9.69 -8.90
N LEU A 50 -7.00 9.01 -8.37
CA LEU A 50 -5.80 9.66 -7.84
C LEU A 50 -5.00 10.36 -8.95
N ALA A 51 -4.86 9.73 -10.12
CA ALA A 51 -4.16 10.33 -11.26
C ALA A 51 -4.87 11.60 -11.75
N GLU A 52 -6.20 11.61 -11.76
CA GLU A 52 -7.00 12.78 -12.12
C GLU A 52 -6.75 13.92 -11.13
N LEU A 53 -6.81 13.66 -9.82
CA LEU A 53 -6.52 14.66 -8.78
C LEU A 53 -5.10 15.22 -8.87
N LEU A 54 -4.10 14.37 -9.12
CA LEU A 54 -2.72 14.81 -9.33
C LEU A 54 -2.57 15.61 -10.64
N GLY A 55 -3.32 15.24 -11.68
CA GLY A 55 -3.36 15.93 -12.96
C GLY A 55 -3.98 17.33 -12.86
N GLU A 56 -4.90 17.55 -11.93
CA GLU A 56 -5.42 18.90 -11.63
C GLU A 56 -4.31 19.81 -11.07
N GLN A 57 -3.38 19.27 -10.28
CA GLN A 57 -2.24 20.01 -9.73
C GLN A 57 -1.09 20.18 -10.74
N ASP A 58 -0.81 19.16 -11.54
CA ASP A 58 0.28 19.15 -12.51
C ASP A 58 -0.07 18.33 -13.76
N ARG A 59 -0.39 19.00 -14.87
CA ARG A 59 -0.71 18.30 -16.14
C ARG A 59 0.50 17.82 -16.93
N SER A 60 1.73 18.16 -16.51
CA SER A 60 2.95 17.89 -17.30
C SER A 60 3.42 16.43 -17.23
N LYS A 61 2.87 15.63 -16.31
CA LYS A 61 3.29 14.26 -16.03
C LYS A 61 2.19 13.25 -16.27
N ASN A 62 2.57 12.04 -16.67
CA ASN A 62 1.65 10.90 -16.66
C ASN A 62 1.55 10.33 -15.24
N HIS A 63 0.67 10.90 -14.42
CA HIS A 63 0.48 10.48 -13.03
C HIS A 63 0.00 9.05 -12.90
N TYR A 64 -0.80 8.55 -13.84
CA TYR A 64 -1.27 7.18 -13.81
C TYR A 64 -0.12 6.18 -13.90
N GLN A 65 0.84 6.42 -14.81
CA GLN A 65 2.07 5.62 -14.89
C GLN A 65 2.95 5.79 -13.64
N GLY A 66 3.00 7.00 -13.07
CA GLY A 66 3.70 7.28 -11.81
C GLY A 66 3.16 6.45 -10.63
N ILE A 67 1.83 6.40 -10.49
CA ILE A 67 1.13 5.61 -9.46
C ILE A 67 1.42 4.13 -9.65
N PHE A 68 1.30 3.61 -10.87
CA PHE A 68 1.63 2.22 -11.16
C PHE A 68 3.10 1.90 -10.83
N GLY A 69 4.03 2.82 -11.13
CA GLY A 69 5.43 2.70 -10.77
C GLY A 69 5.66 2.61 -9.26
N GLU A 70 4.90 3.35 -8.45
CA GLU A 70 4.94 3.22 -6.98
C GLU A 70 4.37 1.88 -6.52
N LEU A 71 3.27 1.40 -7.12
CA LEU A 71 2.71 0.09 -6.80
C LEU A 71 3.72 -1.04 -7.11
N TYR A 72 4.39 -0.96 -8.25
CA TYR A 72 5.48 -1.87 -8.60
C TYR A 72 6.63 -1.81 -7.59
N ARG A 73 7.11 -0.61 -7.23
CA ARG A 73 8.23 -0.45 -6.27
C ARG A 73 7.91 -0.96 -4.87
N ARG A 74 6.68 -0.73 -4.38
CA ARG A 74 6.28 -1.03 -3.00
C ARG A 74 5.78 -2.46 -2.82
N PHE A 75 5.04 -2.97 -3.78
CA PHE A 75 4.34 -4.26 -3.66
C PHE A 75 4.85 -5.32 -4.64
N GLY A 76 5.75 -4.97 -5.57
CA GLY A 76 6.31 -5.88 -6.56
C GLY A 76 5.32 -6.29 -7.66
N VAL A 77 4.24 -5.51 -7.85
CA VAL A 77 3.13 -5.90 -8.74
C VAL A 77 3.36 -5.42 -10.17
N SER A 78 3.41 -6.35 -11.11
CA SER A 78 3.56 -6.08 -12.55
C SER A 78 2.21 -5.96 -13.28
N SER A 79 1.10 -6.21 -12.58
CA SER A 79 -0.27 -5.99 -13.05
C SER A 79 -1.20 -5.94 -11.84
N TYR A 80 -2.31 -5.21 -11.93
CA TYR A 80 -3.34 -5.20 -10.89
C TYR A 80 -3.89 -6.60 -10.60
N LYS A 81 -3.98 -7.46 -11.62
CA LYS A 81 -4.44 -8.85 -11.46
C LYS A 81 -3.46 -9.76 -10.72
N LEU A 82 -2.22 -9.31 -10.52
CA LEU A 82 -1.18 -10.04 -9.81
C LEU A 82 -0.95 -9.50 -8.40
N ILE A 83 -1.77 -8.54 -7.95
CA ILE A 83 -1.83 -8.17 -6.54
C ILE A 83 -2.27 -9.40 -5.76
N ARG A 84 -1.50 -9.75 -4.74
CA ARG A 84 -1.82 -10.88 -3.87
C ARG A 84 -2.97 -10.50 -2.95
N ILE A 85 -3.81 -11.47 -2.61
CA ILE A 85 -4.96 -11.24 -1.73
C ILE A 85 -4.55 -10.62 -0.38
N GLU A 86 -3.42 -11.05 0.18
CA GLU A 86 -2.84 -10.52 1.42
C GLU A 86 -2.36 -9.06 1.32
N GLN A 87 -2.06 -8.59 0.11
CA GLN A 87 -1.59 -7.22 -0.14
C GLN A 87 -2.74 -6.27 -0.45
N TYR A 88 -3.94 -6.78 -0.73
CA TYR A 88 -5.06 -5.99 -1.22
C TYR A 88 -5.38 -4.80 -0.32
N ASP A 89 -5.58 -5.04 0.97
CA ASP A 89 -5.91 -3.99 1.94
C ASP A 89 -4.77 -2.96 2.08
N ALA A 90 -3.52 -3.42 2.03
CA ALA A 90 -2.35 -2.55 2.09
C ALA A 90 -2.23 -1.65 0.85
N VAL A 91 -2.57 -2.16 -0.33
CA VAL A 91 -2.64 -1.39 -1.57
C VAL A 91 -3.74 -0.33 -1.49
N LEU A 92 -4.93 -0.69 -1.02
CA LEU A 92 -6.04 0.25 -0.85
C LEU A 92 -5.68 1.38 0.13
N ALA A 93 -5.16 1.02 1.30
CA ALA A 93 -4.75 1.99 2.31
C ALA A 93 -3.67 2.96 1.79
N PHE A 94 -2.71 2.45 1.01
CA PHE A 94 -1.68 3.28 0.38
C PHE A 94 -2.26 4.31 -0.60
N LEU A 95 -3.14 3.87 -1.50
CA LEU A 95 -3.76 4.76 -2.49
C LEU A 95 -4.61 5.84 -1.83
N GLU A 96 -5.40 5.48 -0.81
CA GLU A 96 -6.24 6.44 -0.09
C GLU A 96 -5.41 7.43 0.73
N GLN A 97 -4.34 6.96 1.41
CA GLN A 97 -3.44 7.86 2.14
C GLN A 97 -2.77 8.86 1.19
N TRP A 98 -2.34 8.42 0.01
CA TRP A 98 -1.77 9.31 -1.00
C TRP A 98 -2.80 10.33 -1.46
N ARG A 99 -4.01 9.89 -1.80
CA ARG A 99 -5.12 10.77 -2.18
C ARG A 99 -5.43 11.81 -1.11
N GLY A 100 -5.52 11.41 0.16
CA GLY A 100 -5.73 12.32 1.30
C GLY A 100 -4.59 13.33 1.45
N SER A 101 -3.35 12.93 1.22
CA SER A 101 -2.19 13.83 1.26
C SER A 101 -2.22 14.88 0.13
N VAL A 102 -2.66 14.48 -1.06
CA VAL A 102 -2.81 15.39 -2.21
C VAL A 102 -3.96 16.38 -1.99
N ALA A 103 -5.11 15.89 -1.51
CA ALA A 103 -6.27 16.71 -1.21
C ALA A 103 -6.01 17.70 -0.05
N GLY A 104 -5.34 17.24 1.02
CA GLY A 104 -4.96 18.10 2.15
C GLY A 104 -3.86 19.12 1.82
N GLY A 105 -2.99 18.81 0.86
CA GLY A 105 -2.01 19.76 0.32
C GLY A 105 -2.65 20.84 -0.56
N ALA A 106 -3.72 20.51 -1.30
CA ALA A 106 -4.45 21.47 -2.13
C ALA A 106 -5.16 22.56 -1.31
N SER A 107 -5.61 22.24 -0.10
CA SER A 107 -6.25 23.21 0.81
C SER A 107 -5.28 24.10 1.58
N GLY A 108 -3.97 23.85 1.52
CA GLY A 108 -2.94 24.60 2.26
C GLY A 108 -2.31 25.78 1.51
N HIS A 109 -2.77 26.11 0.30
CA HIS A 109 -2.15 27.13 -0.56
C HIS A 109 -3.10 28.31 -0.90
N ALA A 110 -4.18 28.48 -0.14
CA ALA A 110 -5.20 29.52 -0.39
C ALA A 110 -5.16 30.71 0.58
N ASP A 111 -4.23 30.75 1.54
CA ASP A 111 -4.05 31.86 2.49
C ASP A 111 -2.55 32.18 2.64
N GLU A 112 -2.01 33.03 1.76
CA GLU A 112 -0.89 33.95 2.07
C GLU A 112 -0.95 35.21 1.20
#